data_AF-A0ABC8R3P2-F1
#
_entry.id   AF-A0ABC8R3P2-F1
#
_cell.length_a   1.000
_cell.length_b   1.000
_cell.length_c   1.000
_cell.angle_alpha   90.00
_cell.angle_beta   90.00
_cell.angle_gamma   90.00
#
_symmetry.space_group_name_H-M   'P 1'
#
loop_
_entity.id
_entity.type
_entity.pdbx_description
1 polymer ?
#
loop_
_entity_poly.entity_id
_entity_poly.type
_entity_poly.pdbx_seq_one_letter_code
_entity_poly.pdbx_strand_id
1 'polypeptide(L)'
;MVFHLSLCEIQGIHEAVSGNLLDAHNLSLLNPYMPNLSASWLFQRAMSAKKGTNVPPDFINELLYINFQSMQRLGDPVLRPFLQDVIQFGPLVNTLGLVMLTKPLIIPSIFQQVGIPVLLDWSGHFVMLGYYTFLSTFIDPVIRPLINAFPANMKYKWKRQLEAWKYGAGLDYKLSHSLKSERETRKVTGRETWTESNRVS
;
A
#
# COMPACT_ATOMS: atom_id res chain seq x y z
N MET A 1 7.73 1.85 6.44
CA MET A 1 6.37 1.50 6.91
C MET A 1 6.32 1.14 8.40
N VAL A 2 7.27 0.35 8.94
CA VAL A 2 7.36 0.00 10.38
C VAL A 2 7.32 1.23 11.31
N PHE A 3 7.91 2.36 10.90
CA PHE A 3 7.96 3.59 11.71
C PHE A 3 6.62 4.31 11.92
N HIS A 4 5.62 4.13 11.05
CA HIS A 4 4.34 4.85 11.19
C HIS A 4 3.31 4.06 11.98
N LEU A 5 3.35 2.72 11.85
CA LEU A 5 2.57 1.80 12.67
C LEU A 5 2.95 1.95 14.17
N SER A 6 4.25 1.99 14.47
CA SER A 6 4.75 2.16 15.84
C SER A 6 4.30 3.47 16.49
N LEU A 7 4.19 4.56 15.73
CA LEU A 7 3.75 5.85 16.26
C LEU A 7 2.25 5.87 16.59
N CYS A 8 1.44 5.15 15.80
CA CYS A 8 0.01 5.01 16.04
C CYS A 8 -0.30 4.04 17.20
N GLU A 9 0.54 3.01 17.36
CA GLU A 9 0.48 2.06 18.47
C GLU A 9 0.81 2.76 19.80
N ILE A 10 1.86 3.59 19.85
CA ILE A 10 2.21 4.38 21.05
C ILE A 10 1.07 5.34 21.43
N GLN A 11 0.47 6.03 20.45
CA GLN A 11 -0.69 6.90 20.71
C GLN A 11 -1.91 6.10 21.18
N GLY A 12 -2.15 4.92 20.60
CA GLY A 12 -3.23 4.04 21.00
C GLY A 12 -3.08 3.47 22.41
N ILE A 13 -1.85 3.16 22.83
CA ILE A 13 -1.54 2.75 24.20
C ILE A 13 -1.73 3.92 25.16
N HIS A 14 -1.23 5.11 24.82
CA HIS A 14 -1.41 6.30 25.65
C HIS A 14 -2.90 6.63 25.87
N GLU A 15 -3.71 6.52 24.81
CA GLU A 15 -5.16 6.70 24.89
C GLU A 15 -5.86 5.62 25.71
N ALA A 16 -5.41 4.36 25.61
CA ALA A 16 -5.93 3.26 26.42
C ALA A 16 -5.63 3.45 27.92
N VAL A 17 -4.40 3.85 28.25
CA VAL A 17 -4.00 4.19 29.63
C VAL A 17 -4.83 5.37 30.16
N SER A 18 -4.93 6.45 29.40
CA SER A 18 -5.65 7.67 29.82
C SER A 18 -7.15 7.42 30.00
N GLY A 19 -7.72 6.51 29.20
CA GLY A 19 -9.14 6.17 29.22
C GLY A 19 -9.51 5.00 30.15
N ASN A 20 -8.54 4.40 30.85
CA ASN A 20 -8.72 3.17 31.63
C ASN A 20 -9.31 2.00 30.79
N LEU A 21 -8.79 1.82 29.58
CA LEU A 21 -9.22 0.82 28.58
C LEU A 21 -8.16 -0.27 28.34
N LEU A 22 -7.43 -0.68 29.40
CA LEU A 22 -6.32 -1.65 29.33
C LEU A 22 -6.78 -3.12 29.36
N ASP A 23 -7.99 -3.40 28.90
CA ASP A 23 -8.47 -4.77 28.74
C ASP A 23 -7.91 -5.42 27.46
N ALA A 24 -7.85 -6.76 27.48
CA ALA A 24 -7.30 -7.54 26.37
C ALA A 24 -8.01 -7.27 25.03
N HIS A 25 -9.31 -6.98 25.06
CA HIS A 25 -10.07 -6.70 23.85
C HIS A 25 -9.67 -5.35 23.24
N ASN A 26 -9.61 -4.28 24.04
CA ASN A 26 -9.20 -2.96 23.55
C ASN A 26 -7.73 -2.94 23.07
N LEU A 27 -6.83 -3.67 23.73
CA LEU A 27 -5.44 -3.82 23.29
C LEU A 27 -5.32 -4.60 21.97
N SER A 28 -6.18 -5.60 21.73
CA SER A 28 -6.17 -6.35 20.47
C SER A 28 -6.47 -5.48 19.24
N LEU A 29 -7.17 -4.35 19.42
CA LEU A 29 -7.47 -3.39 18.35
C LEU A 29 -6.26 -2.58 17.88
N LEU A 30 -5.14 -2.62 18.63
CA LEU A 30 -3.89 -1.92 18.26
C LEU A 30 -3.13 -2.63 17.14
N ASN A 31 -3.33 -3.95 16.99
CA ASN A 31 -2.73 -4.74 15.92
C ASN A 31 -3.80 -5.19 14.93
N PRO A 32 -4.27 -4.28 14.06
CA PRO A 32 -5.33 -4.60 13.13
C PRO A 32 -4.87 -5.55 12.04
N TYR A 33 -5.83 -6.26 11.45
CA TYR A 33 -5.61 -7.01 10.24
C TYR A 33 -5.19 -6.08 9.08
N MET A 34 -4.07 -6.42 8.40
CA MET A 34 -3.44 -5.61 7.35
C MET A 34 -3.54 -6.30 5.97
N PRO A 35 -4.67 -6.12 5.23
CA PRO A 35 -4.85 -6.78 3.94
C PRO A 35 -3.85 -6.33 2.86
N ASN A 36 -3.31 -5.12 2.93
CA ASN A 36 -2.24 -4.67 2.03
C ASN A 36 -0.98 -5.54 2.11
N LEU A 37 -0.56 -5.91 3.33
CA LEU A 37 0.57 -6.80 3.55
C LEU A 37 0.25 -8.23 3.12
N SER A 38 -0.94 -8.73 3.45
CA SER A 38 -1.35 -10.07 3.00
C SER A 38 -1.44 -10.15 1.47
N ALA A 39 -1.88 -9.09 0.80
CA ALA A 39 -1.95 -9.02 -0.66
C ALA A 39 -0.56 -8.95 -1.33
N SER A 40 0.46 -8.39 -0.66
CA SER A 40 1.82 -8.33 -1.19
C SER A 40 2.50 -9.72 -1.23
N TRP A 41 2.06 -10.64 -0.37
CA TRP A 41 2.66 -11.97 -0.26
C TRP A 41 2.55 -12.80 -1.54
N LEU A 42 1.47 -12.66 -2.32
CA LEU A 42 1.35 -13.35 -3.61
C LEU A 42 2.47 -12.96 -4.58
N PHE A 43 2.80 -11.67 -4.62
CA PHE A 43 3.89 -11.15 -5.45
C PHE A 43 5.23 -11.75 -5.03
N GLN A 44 5.50 -11.75 -3.73
CA GLN A 44 6.71 -12.38 -3.18
C GLN A 44 6.77 -13.87 -3.50
N ARG A 45 5.65 -14.59 -3.39
CA ARG A 45 5.55 -16.01 -3.70
C ARG A 45 5.77 -16.29 -5.19
N ALA A 46 5.19 -15.49 -6.08
CA ALA A 46 5.33 -15.65 -7.53
C ALA A 46 6.74 -15.31 -8.02
N MET A 47 7.43 -14.38 -7.36
CA MET A 47 8.78 -13.94 -7.69
C MET A 47 9.88 -14.72 -6.93
N SER A 48 9.51 -15.68 -6.08
CA SER A 48 10.45 -16.55 -5.38
C SER A 48 10.78 -17.79 -6.22
N ALA A 49 12.04 -18.23 -6.17
CA ALA A 49 12.47 -19.45 -6.82
C ALA A 49 11.93 -20.70 -6.11
N LYS A 50 11.17 -21.53 -6.82
CA LYS A 50 10.61 -22.78 -6.31
C LYS A 50 11.31 -23.96 -6.97
N LYS A 51 11.76 -24.94 -6.17
CA LYS A 51 12.35 -26.18 -6.69
C LYS A 51 11.23 -27.07 -7.23
N GLY A 52 11.39 -27.62 -8.44
CA GLY A 52 10.49 -28.61 -9.01
C GLY A 52 9.23 -28.08 -9.71
N THR A 53 9.15 -26.78 -10.02
CA THR A 53 8.11 -26.22 -10.88
C THR A 53 8.51 -26.32 -12.35
N ASN A 54 7.61 -26.81 -13.21
CA ASN A 54 7.81 -26.91 -14.66
C ASN A 54 7.55 -25.55 -15.36
N VAL A 55 8.11 -24.48 -14.81
CA VAL A 55 8.03 -23.14 -15.41
C VAL A 55 9.33 -22.82 -16.15
N PRO A 56 9.29 -22.03 -17.23
CA PRO A 56 10.49 -21.61 -17.94
C PRO A 56 11.51 -20.96 -16.99
N PRO A 57 12.82 -21.19 -17.18
CA PRO A 57 13.86 -20.57 -16.35
C PRO A 57 13.77 -19.04 -16.28
N ASP A 58 13.33 -18.41 -17.37
CA ASP A 58 13.20 -16.95 -17.49
C ASP A 58 11.88 -16.39 -16.93
N PHE A 59 10.96 -17.24 -16.47
CA PHE A 59 9.61 -16.85 -16.06
C PHE A 59 9.60 -15.77 -14.98
N ILE A 60 10.41 -15.92 -13.94
CA ILE A 60 10.48 -14.94 -12.83
C ILE A 60 10.97 -13.59 -13.35
N ASN A 61 11.99 -13.59 -14.21
CA ASN A 61 12.53 -12.37 -14.82
C ASN A 61 11.48 -11.70 -15.71
N GLU A 62 10.74 -12.49 -16.49
CA GLU A 62 9.67 -11.99 -17.34
C GLU A 62 8.55 -11.38 -16.49
N LEU A 63 8.11 -12.07 -15.43
CA LEU A 63 7.06 -11.60 -14.52
C LEU A 63 7.45 -10.29 -13.84
N LEU A 64 8.68 -10.21 -13.30
CA LEU A 64 9.24 -8.98 -12.73
C LEU A 64 9.25 -7.85 -13.74
N TYR A 65 9.77 -8.11 -14.95
CA TYR A 65 9.87 -7.13 -16.01
C TYR A 65 8.49 -6.56 -16.38
N ILE A 66 7.49 -7.41 -16.59
CA ILE A 66 6.14 -7.00 -16.98
C ILE A 66 5.47 -6.20 -15.86
N ASN A 67 5.62 -6.63 -14.61
CA ASN A 67 5.05 -5.92 -13.45
C ASN A 67 5.66 -4.53 -13.31
N PHE A 68 7.00 -4.42 -13.34
CA PHE A 68 7.67 -3.12 -13.24
C PHE A 68 7.39 -2.22 -14.44
N GLN A 69 7.34 -2.78 -15.66
CA GLN A 69 6.96 -2.03 -16.86
C GLN A 69 5.53 -1.48 -16.73
N SER A 70 4.60 -2.28 -16.23
CA SER A 70 3.21 -1.87 -15.99
C SER A 70 3.14 -0.75 -14.95
N MET A 71 3.87 -0.88 -13.83
CA MET A 71 3.92 0.15 -12.79
C MET A 71 4.61 1.42 -13.27
N GLN A 72 5.65 1.32 -14.10
CA GLN A 72 6.32 2.47 -14.71
C GLN A 72 5.37 3.25 -15.63
N ARG A 73 4.50 2.56 -16.38
CA ARG A 73 3.45 3.19 -17.19
C ARG A 73 2.40 3.90 -16.32
N LEU A 74 2.09 3.37 -15.14
CA LEU A 74 1.18 4.00 -14.18
C LEU A 74 1.81 5.15 -13.38
N GLY A 75 3.15 5.23 -13.36
CA GLY A 75 3.95 6.33 -12.82
C GLY A 75 4.36 6.19 -11.35
N ASP A 76 5.04 7.23 -10.86
CA ASP A 76 5.62 7.30 -9.52
C ASP A 76 4.66 7.00 -8.35
N PRO A 77 3.37 7.43 -8.38
CA PRO A 77 2.42 7.12 -7.31
C PRO A 77 2.11 5.62 -7.16
N VAL A 78 2.43 4.81 -8.17
CA VAL A 78 2.27 3.35 -8.15
C VAL A 78 3.60 2.67 -7.87
N LEU A 79 4.65 3.05 -8.61
CA LEU A 79 5.95 2.39 -8.54
C LEU A 79 6.63 2.58 -7.18
N ARG A 80 6.65 3.80 -6.64
CA ARG A 80 7.38 4.09 -5.39
C ARG A 80 6.80 3.40 -4.15
N PRO A 81 5.47 3.41 -3.91
CA PRO A 81 4.91 2.62 -2.81
C PRO A 81 5.14 1.13 -3.00
N PHE A 82 5.02 0.58 -4.23
CA PHE A 82 5.30 -0.82 -4.49
C PHE A 82 6.75 -1.22 -4.12
N LEU A 83 7.74 -0.39 -4.47
CA LEU A 83 9.14 -0.60 -4.08
C LEU A 83 9.39 -0.56 -2.56
N GLN A 84 8.45 -0.02 -1.79
CA GLN A 84 8.48 0.00 -0.33
C GLN A 84 7.57 -1.07 0.29
N ASP A 85 7.17 -2.07 -0.51
CA ASP A 85 6.21 -3.12 -0.15
C ASP A 85 4.82 -2.60 0.29
N VAL A 86 4.44 -1.42 -0.19
CA VAL A 86 3.12 -0.82 0.06
C VAL A 86 2.20 -1.13 -1.11
N ILE A 87 1.22 -2.00 -0.88
CA ILE A 87 0.20 -2.35 -1.87
C ILE A 87 -1.08 -1.57 -1.59
N GLN A 88 -1.60 -0.93 -2.64
CA GLN A 88 -2.86 -0.21 -2.62
C GLN A 88 -3.81 -0.83 -3.66
N PHE A 89 -5.11 -0.84 -3.37
CA PHE A 89 -6.11 -1.51 -4.20
C PHE A 89 -6.13 -1.01 -5.66
N GLY A 90 -6.24 0.30 -5.88
CA GLY A 90 -6.32 0.89 -7.23
C GLY A 90 -5.10 0.57 -8.11
N PRO A 91 -3.88 0.90 -7.66
CA PRO A 91 -2.65 0.54 -8.35
C PRO A 91 -2.51 -0.96 -8.65
N LEU A 92 -2.93 -1.81 -7.70
CA LEU A 92 -2.90 -3.26 -7.84
C LEU A 92 -3.85 -3.74 -8.95
N VAL A 93 -5.11 -3.31 -8.92
CA VAL A 93 -6.11 -3.66 -9.94
C VAL A 93 -5.65 -3.22 -11.33
N ASN A 94 -5.14 -2.00 -11.45
CA ASN A 94 -4.66 -1.47 -12.73
C ASN A 94 -3.45 -2.25 -13.25
N THR A 95 -2.51 -2.60 -12.37
CA THR A 95 -1.33 -3.39 -12.76
C THR A 95 -1.76 -4.78 -13.23
N LEU A 96 -2.54 -5.52 -12.43
CA LEU A 96 -3.01 -6.85 -12.79
C LEU A 96 -3.86 -6.83 -14.07
N GLY A 97 -4.78 -5.86 -14.20
CA GLY A 97 -5.58 -5.68 -15.41
C GLY A 97 -4.73 -5.41 -16.65
N LEU A 98 -3.71 -4.55 -16.53
CA LEU A 98 -2.79 -4.28 -17.64
C LEU A 98 -1.97 -5.50 -18.02
N VAL A 99 -1.50 -6.30 -17.05
CA VAL A 99 -0.80 -7.57 -17.32
C VAL A 99 -1.72 -8.58 -18.01
N MET A 100 -2.96 -8.72 -17.55
CA MET A 100 -3.95 -9.61 -18.18
C MET A 100 -4.24 -9.23 -19.64
N LEU A 101 -4.30 -7.92 -19.94
CA LEU A 101 -4.54 -7.43 -21.30
C LEU A 101 -3.31 -7.55 -22.20
N THR A 102 -2.11 -7.32 -21.67
CA THR A 102 -0.87 -7.28 -22.48
C THR A 102 -0.22 -8.65 -22.66
N LYS A 103 -0.28 -9.52 -21.65
CA LYS A 103 0.36 -10.85 -21.66
C LYS A 103 -0.51 -11.90 -20.96
N PRO A 104 -1.66 -12.29 -21.55
CA PRO A 104 -2.55 -13.30 -20.96
C PRO A 104 -1.88 -14.68 -20.81
N LEU A 105 -0.87 -14.99 -21.63
CA LEU A 105 -0.13 -16.26 -21.61
C LEU A 105 0.70 -16.47 -20.35
N ILE A 106 0.95 -15.43 -19.54
CA ILE A 106 1.69 -15.57 -18.27
C ILE A 106 0.83 -16.14 -17.15
N ILE A 107 -0.50 -16.05 -17.28
CA ILE A 107 -1.45 -16.45 -16.23
C ILE A 107 -1.31 -17.94 -15.88
N PRO A 108 -1.34 -18.89 -16.84
CA PRO A 108 -1.17 -20.31 -16.52
C PRO A 108 0.15 -20.62 -15.80
N SER A 109 1.23 -19.92 -16.17
CA SER A 109 2.54 -20.06 -15.51
C SER A 109 2.53 -19.55 -14.08
N ILE A 110 1.79 -18.47 -13.78
CA ILE A 110 1.56 -18.00 -12.39
C ILE A 110 0.82 -19.09 -11.58
N PHE A 111 -0.20 -19.71 -12.15
CA PHE A 111 -0.93 -20.81 -11.50
C PHE A 111 -0.01 -22.00 -11.19
N GLN A 112 0.90 -22.36 -12.10
CA GLN A 112 1.87 -23.44 -11.88
C GLN A 112 2.93 -23.07 -10.83
N GLN A 113 3.39 -21.82 -10.82
CA GLN A 113 4.39 -21.34 -9.87
C GLN A 113 3.83 -21.29 -8.44
N VAL A 114 2.71 -20.60 -8.29
CA VAL A 114 2.16 -20.23 -6.98
C VAL A 114 1.23 -21.33 -6.44
N GLY A 115 0.44 -21.95 -7.31
CA GLY A 115 -0.58 -22.94 -6.96
C GLY A 115 -1.96 -22.31 -6.70
N ILE A 116 -3.00 -23.08 -7.03
CA ILE A 116 -4.41 -22.68 -6.87
C ILE A 116 -4.78 -22.34 -5.41
N PRO A 117 -4.38 -23.14 -4.38
CA PRO A 117 -4.78 -22.85 -3.00
C PRO A 117 -4.29 -21.48 -2.52
N VAL A 118 -3.10 -21.08 -2.93
CA VAL A 118 -2.51 -19.78 -2.59
C VAL A 118 -3.26 -18.63 -3.25
N LEU A 119 -3.65 -18.79 -4.52
CA LEU A 119 -4.41 -17.76 -5.23
C LEU A 119 -5.80 -17.55 -4.63
N LEU A 120 -6.45 -18.62 -4.16
CA LEU A 120 -7.73 -18.52 -3.47
C LEU A 120 -7.60 -17.77 -2.15
N ASP A 121 -6.59 -18.11 -1.33
CA ASP A 121 -6.29 -17.40 -0.08
C ASP A 121 -6.02 -15.91 -0.31
N TRP A 122 -5.17 -15.60 -1.29
CA TRP A 122 -4.89 -14.23 -1.70
C TRP A 122 -6.14 -13.48 -2.20
N SER A 123 -7.06 -14.15 -2.91
CA SER A 123 -8.27 -13.50 -3.41
C SER A 123 -9.15 -12.96 -2.26
N GLY A 124 -9.19 -13.64 -1.12
CA GLY A 124 -9.86 -13.15 0.09
C GLY A 124 -9.21 -11.87 0.63
N HIS A 125 -7.88 -11.85 0.70
CA HIS A 125 -7.11 -10.66 1.09
C HIS A 125 -7.28 -9.51 0.11
N PHE A 126 -7.35 -9.80 -1.18
CA PHE A 126 -7.60 -8.81 -2.23
C PHE A 126 -8.99 -8.17 -2.09
N VAL A 127 -10.03 -8.96 -1.84
CA VAL A 127 -11.38 -8.44 -1.58
C VAL A 127 -11.40 -7.58 -0.31
N MET A 128 -10.74 -8.03 0.76
CA MET A 128 -10.62 -7.25 2.00
C MET A 128 -9.85 -5.94 1.80
N LEU A 129 -8.82 -5.94 0.95
CA LEU A 129 -8.09 -4.72 0.59
C LEU A 129 -9.00 -3.71 -0.11
N GLY A 130 -9.83 -4.18 -1.06
CA GLY A 130 -10.84 -3.36 -1.72
C GLY A 130 -11.88 -2.82 -0.74
N TYR A 131 -12.37 -3.68 0.16
CA TYR A 131 -13.33 -3.30 1.21
C TYR A 131 -12.76 -2.23 2.15
N TYR A 132 -11.52 -2.41 2.63
CA TYR A 132 -10.86 -1.43 3.50
C TYR A 132 -10.61 -0.10 2.78
N THR A 133 -10.20 -0.16 1.51
CA THR A 133 -10.02 1.04 0.67
C THR A 133 -11.34 1.79 0.53
N PHE A 134 -12.44 1.09 0.26
CA PHE A 134 -13.77 1.68 0.16
C PHE A 134 -14.19 2.33 1.48
N LEU A 135 -14.10 1.60 2.59
CA LEU A 135 -14.47 2.13 3.91
C LEU A 135 -13.64 3.35 4.29
N SER A 136 -12.32 3.31 4.10
CA SER A 136 -11.44 4.44 4.42
C SER A 136 -11.66 5.66 3.51
N THR A 137 -12.11 5.47 2.27
CA THR A 137 -12.28 6.58 1.31
C THR A 137 -13.65 7.22 1.44
N PHE A 138 -14.71 6.42 1.63
CA PHE A 138 -16.10 6.90 1.59
C PHE A 138 -16.77 6.95 2.95
N ILE A 139 -16.42 6.06 3.87
CA ILE A 139 -17.12 5.93 5.17
C ILE A 139 -16.38 6.68 6.28
N ASP A 140 -15.04 6.59 6.35
CA ASP A 140 -14.22 7.33 7.32
C ASP A 140 -14.57 8.82 7.41
N PRO A 141 -14.57 9.62 6.31
CA PRO A 141 -14.82 11.07 6.40
C PRO A 141 -16.22 11.41 6.92
N VAL A 142 -17.19 10.51 6.76
CA VAL A 142 -18.58 10.70 7.22
C VAL A 142 -18.71 10.36 8.70
N ILE A 143 -18.06 9.30 9.16
CA ILE A 143 -18.17 8.82 10.55
C ILE A 143 -17.22 9.59 11.49
N ARG A 144 -16.06 10.03 11.00
CA ARG A 144 -15.03 10.71 11.80
C ARG A 144 -15.52 11.94 12.60
N PRO A 145 -16.37 12.84 12.05
CA PRO A 145 -16.93 13.93 12.85
C PRO A 145 -17.93 13.44 13.91
N LEU A 146 -18.69 12.38 13.62
CA LEU A 146 -19.71 11.83 14.51
C LEU A 146 -19.09 11.15 15.74
N ILE A 147 -17.92 10.53 15.59
CA ILE A 147 -17.19 9.85 16.68
C ILE A 147 -16.88 10.79 17.86
N ASN A 148 -16.73 12.09 17.62
CA ASN A 148 -16.42 13.04 18.69
C ASN A 148 -17.55 13.21 19.71
N ALA A 149 -18.78 12.87 19.34
CA ALA A 149 -19.95 12.91 20.22
C ALA A 149 -20.13 11.63 21.06
N PHE A 150 -19.33 10.58 20.82
CA PHE A 150 -19.49 9.29 21.50
C PHE A 150 -18.80 9.23 22.87
N PRO A 151 -19.27 8.34 23.77
CA PRO A 151 -18.58 8.04 25.02
C PRO A 151 -17.14 7.56 24.78
N ALA A 152 -16.25 7.79 25.75
CA ALA A 152 -14.81 7.55 25.61
C ALA A 152 -14.45 6.13 25.11
N ASN A 153 -15.13 5.10 25.59
CA ASN A 153 -14.91 3.71 25.17
C ASN A 153 -15.27 3.49 23.69
N MET A 154 -16.47 3.92 23.26
CA MET A 154 -16.87 3.80 21.86
C MET A 154 -16.01 4.65 20.94
N LYS A 155 -15.64 5.85 21.39
CA LYS A 155 -14.75 6.75 20.67
C LYS A 155 -13.40 6.09 20.38
N TYR A 156 -12.81 5.45 21.39
CA TYR A 156 -11.55 4.71 21.25
C TYR A 156 -11.69 3.59 20.20
N LYS A 157 -12.69 2.71 20.36
CA LYS A 157 -12.90 1.57 19.44
C LYS A 157 -13.09 2.01 17.99
N TRP A 158 -13.95 3.01 17.76
CA TRP A 158 -14.18 3.54 16.42
C TRP A 158 -12.94 4.18 15.83
N LYS A 159 -12.15 4.92 16.63
CA LYS A 159 -10.90 5.50 16.16
C LYS A 159 -9.90 4.43 15.74
N ARG A 160 -9.74 3.35 16.52
CA ARG A 160 -8.89 2.21 16.16
C ARG A 160 -9.38 1.52 14.88
N GLN A 161 -10.69 1.37 14.73
CA GLN A 161 -11.28 0.75 13.54
C GLN A 161 -11.08 1.59 12.26
N LEU A 162 -11.27 2.91 12.34
CA LEU A 162 -11.01 3.82 11.22
C LEU A 162 -9.54 3.79 10.78
N GLU A 163 -8.65 3.81 11.76
CA GLU A 163 -7.22 3.64 11.54
C GLU A 163 -6.89 2.30 10.90
N ALA A 164 -7.46 1.19 11.39
CA ALA A 164 -7.30 -0.14 10.82
C ALA A 164 -7.68 -0.17 9.33
N TRP A 165 -8.77 0.48 8.93
CA TRP A 165 -9.17 0.57 7.52
C TRP A 165 -8.15 1.33 6.69
N LYS A 166 -7.71 2.49 7.18
CA LYS A 166 -6.75 3.35 6.48
C LYS A 166 -5.38 2.68 6.31
N TYR A 167 -4.83 2.13 7.40
CA TYR A 167 -3.53 1.47 7.41
C TYR A 167 -3.57 0.13 6.68
N GLY A 168 -4.62 -0.65 6.90
CA GLY A 168 -4.81 -1.92 6.20
C GLY A 168 -4.98 -1.76 4.68
N ALA A 169 -5.46 -0.60 4.22
CA ALA A 169 -5.53 -0.25 2.80
C ALA A 169 -4.24 0.38 2.23
N GLY A 170 -3.21 0.63 3.06
CA GLY A 170 -1.98 1.33 2.64
C GLY A 170 -2.19 2.80 2.24
N LEU A 171 -3.29 3.43 2.69
CA LEU A 171 -3.64 4.82 2.38
C LEU A 171 -2.91 5.83 3.30
N ASP A 172 -2.06 5.35 4.19
CA ASP A 172 -1.16 6.13 5.02
C ASP A 172 0.15 6.51 4.32
N TYR A 173 0.43 5.88 3.17
CA TYR A 173 1.59 6.22 2.34
C TYR A 173 1.54 7.68 1.91
N LYS A 174 2.57 8.43 2.30
CA LYS A 174 2.83 9.78 1.84
C LYS A 174 4.08 9.76 0.98
N LEU A 175 3.96 10.20 -0.26
CA LEU A 175 5.10 10.41 -1.13
C LEU A 175 5.93 11.58 -0.57
N SER A 176 6.91 11.30 0.29
CA SER A 176 7.75 12.32 0.90
C SER A 176 8.85 12.79 -0.07
N HIS A 177 8.92 14.11 -0.23
CA HIS A 177 10.07 14.95 -0.62
C HIS A 177 10.89 14.74 -1.91
N SER A 178 10.60 13.80 -2.81
CA SER A 178 11.36 13.75 -4.10
C SER A 178 10.86 14.79 -5.13
N LEU A 179 9.56 15.05 -5.18
CA LEU A 179 8.99 16.00 -6.16
C LEU A 179 9.19 17.47 -5.75
N LYS A 180 9.42 17.75 -4.46
CA LYS A 180 9.80 19.09 -4.00
C LYS A 180 11.25 19.39 -4.41
N SER A 181 12.21 18.51 -4.12
CA SER A 181 13.61 18.79 -4.45
C SER A 181 13.85 18.90 -5.96
N GLU A 182 13.15 18.12 -6.79
CA GLU A 182 13.31 18.19 -8.26
C GLU A 182 12.64 19.44 -8.88
N ARG A 183 11.53 19.92 -8.29
CA ARG A 183 10.93 21.21 -8.70
C ARG A 183 11.72 22.40 -8.16
N GLU A 184 12.31 22.30 -6.97
CA GLU A 184 13.19 23.33 -6.40
C GLU A 184 14.48 23.42 -7.21
N THR A 185 15.13 22.29 -7.52
CA THR A 185 16.37 22.25 -8.32
C THR A 185 16.14 22.73 -9.75
N ARG A 186 15.06 22.31 -10.45
CA ARG A 186 14.74 22.89 -11.77
C ARG A 186 14.46 24.39 -11.73
N LYS A 187 13.85 24.91 -10.65
CA LYS A 187 13.65 26.35 -10.47
C LYS A 187 14.95 27.10 -10.16
N VAL A 188 15.88 26.49 -9.43
CA VAL A 188 17.19 27.07 -9.10
C VAL A 188 18.09 27.09 -10.35
N THR A 189 18.24 25.96 -11.05
CA THR A 189 19.02 25.86 -12.28
C THR A 189 18.45 26.74 -13.40
N GLY A 190 17.11 26.81 -13.52
CA GLY A 190 16.46 27.75 -14.43
C GLY A 190 16.81 29.20 -14.10
N ARG A 191 16.77 29.60 -12.81
CA ARG A 191 17.08 30.98 -12.40
C ARG A 191 18.55 31.35 -12.60
N GLU A 192 19.48 30.42 -12.40
CA GLU A 192 20.91 30.61 -12.62
C GLU A 192 21.25 30.81 -14.10
N THR A 193 20.63 30.02 -15.00
CA THR A 193 20.83 30.18 -16.46
C THR A 193 20.33 31.51 -17.01
N TRP A 194 19.25 32.08 -16.45
CA TRP A 194 18.75 33.41 -16.81
C TRP A 194 19.65 34.54 -16.30
N THR A 195 20.26 34.40 -15.13
CA THR A 195 21.18 35.43 -14.58
C THR A 195 22.54 35.46 -15.26
N GLU A 196 23.05 34.30 -15.71
CA GLU A 196 24.32 34.22 -16.44
C GLU A 196 24.18 34.81 -17.85
N SER A 197 23.06 34.53 -18.55
CA SER A 197 22.80 35.04 -19.89
C SER A 197 22.63 36.57 -19.96
N ASN A 198 22.19 37.23 -18.88
CA ASN A 198 21.97 38.68 -18.83
C ASN A 198 23.16 39.47 -18.25
N ARG A 199 24.25 38.81 -17.82
CA ARG A 199 25.50 39.47 -17.39
C ARG A 199 26.53 39.62 -18.51
N VAL A 200 26.34 38.93 -19.64
CA VAL A 200 27.32 38.85 -20.74
C VAL A 200 26.85 39.66 -21.98
N SER A 201 25.93 40.60 -21.77
CA SER A 201 25.37 41.50 -22.80
C SER A 201 25.43 42.95 -22.37
#